data_AF-A0A8J2XFC2-F1
#
_entry.id   AF-A0A8J2XFC2-F1
#
_cell.length_a   1.000
_cell.length_b   1.000
_cell.length_c   1.000
_cell.angle_alpha   90.00
_cell.angle_beta   90.00
_cell.angle_gamma   90.00
#
_symmetry.space_group_name_H-M   'P 1'
#
loop_
_entity.id
_entity.type
_entity.pdbx_description
1 polymer ?
#
loop_
_entity_poly.entity_id
_entity_poly.type
_entity_poly.pdbx_seq_one_letter_code
_entity_poly.pdbx_strand_id
1 'polypeptide(L)'
;MKKILFVCVLFLSFACSEEKKQTVEASCGQCQFGLTSQDGCDLAVRFDGKAYFVDGADIDDFGDAHDKGTGFCEVVRKAEVTGKLEGDRFQVSSMKMLD
;
A
#
# COMPACT_ATOMS: atom_id res chain seq x y z
N MET A 1 -31.77 -5.98 -47.53
CA MET A 1 -31.21 -6.70 -46.37
C MET A 1 -29.94 -6.01 -45.93
N LYS A 2 -30.09 -4.93 -45.16
CA LYS A 2 -29.04 -4.05 -44.66
C LYS A 2 -29.67 -3.35 -43.47
N LYS A 3 -28.86 -3.06 -42.44
CA LYS A 3 -29.26 -2.50 -41.14
C LYS A 3 -29.84 -3.64 -40.26
N ILE A 4 -29.29 -4.01 -39.12
CA ILE A 4 -28.66 -3.23 -38.04
C ILE A 4 -27.60 -4.18 -37.43
N LEU A 5 -26.32 -3.98 -37.72
CA LEU A 5 -25.31 -3.61 -36.71
C LEU A 5 -25.90 -3.48 -35.30
N PHE A 6 -26.23 -4.61 -34.66
CA PHE A 6 -26.57 -4.66 -33.24
C PHE A 6 -25.27 -4.44 -32.45
N VAL A 7 -24.89 -3.16 -32.40
CA VAL A 7 -24.32 -2.46 -31.24
C VAL A 7 -23.88 -3.41 -30.13
N CYS A 8 -22.69 -4.01 -30.29
CA CYS A 8 -21.91 -4.58 -29.19
C CYS A 8 -21.23 -3.45 -28.40
N VAL A 9 -21.97 -2.39 -28.07
CA VAL A 9 -21.50 -1.24 -27.28
C VAL A 9 -22.01 -1.42 -25.85
N LEU A 10 -21.59 -2.49 -25.19
CA LEU A 10 -21.93 -2.72 -23.79
C LEU A 10 -20.85 -3.53 -23.03
N PHE A 11 -19.58 -3.25 -23.32
CA PHE A 11 -18.43 -3.70 -22.53
C PHE A 11 -17.47 -2.55 -22.22
N LEU A 12 -18.02 -1.41 -21.80
CA LEU A 12 -17.25 -0.22 -21.38
C LEU A 12 -17.55 0.20 -19.94
N SER A 13 -17.94 -0.74 -19.09
CA SER A 13 -17.83 -0.56 -17.64
C SER A 13 -16.47 -1.08 -17.19
N PHE A 14 -15.40 -0.37 -17.57
CA PHE A 14 -14.21 -0.30 -16.72
C PHE A 14 -14.69 0.35 -15.42
N ALA A 15 -15.13 -0.46 -14.46
CA ALA A 15 -15.36 0.00 -13.11
C ALA A 15 -13.98 0.38 -12.55
N CYS A 16 -13.59 1.65 -12.70
CA CYS A 16 -12.56 2.22 -11.83
C CYS A 16 -13.13 2.14 -10.40
N SER A 17 -12.76 1.09 -9.68
CA SER A 17 -13.00 1.02 -8.25
C SER A 17 -12.16 2.12 -7.61
N GLU A 18 -12.79 3.16 -7.07
CA GLU A 18 -12.06 4.16 -6.29
C GLU A 18 -11.53 3.50 -5.02
N GLU A 19 -10.21 3.44 -4.89
CA GLU A 19 -9.57 2.93 -3.68
C GLU A 19 -9.72 3.93 -2.55
N LYS A 20 -10.25 3.47 -1.41
CA LYS A 20 -10.54 4.31 -0.27
C LYS A 20 -9.25 4.79 0.40
N LYS A 21 -9.14 6.10 0.64
CA LYS A 21 -8.11 6.71 1.47
C LYS A 21 -8.28 6.35 2.94
N GLN A 22 -7.16 6.08 3.60
CA GLN A 22 -7.15 5.72 5.01
C GLN A 22 -5.83 6.08 5.68
N THR A 23 -5.89 6.36 6.97
CA THR A 23 -4.69 6.61 7.78
C THR A 23 -4.23 5.33 8.46
N VAL A 24 -2.97 4.98 8.25
CA VAL A 24 -2.33 3.78 8.79
C VAL A 24 -1.03 4.15 9.51
N GLU A 25 -0.57 3.25 10.38
CA GLU A 25 0.81 3.28 10.85
C GLU A 25 1.71 2.61 9.81
N ALA A 26 2.86 3.21 9.51
CA ALA A 26 3.84 2.74 8.55
C ALA A 26 5.23 2.70 9.18
N SER A 27 5.95 1.60 8.98
CA SER A 27 7.27 1.37 9.57
C SER A 27 7.97 0.17 8.94
N CYS A 28 9.17 -0.18 9.41
CA CYS A 28 9.83 -1.42 9.05
C CYS A 28 9.06 -2.63 9.62
N GLY A 29 8.68 -3.56 8.75
CA GLY A 29 7.94 -4.77 9.12
C GLY A 29 8.67 -5.61 10.14
N GLN A 30 9.97 -5.83 9.92
CA GLN A 30 10.81 -6.68 10.76
C GLN A 30 11.20 -5.97 12.06
N CYS A 31 11.66 -4.73 12.00
CA CYS A 31 12.19 -4.03 13.17
C CYS A 31 11.08 -3.57 14.13
N GLN A 32 9.94 -3.09 13.61
CA GLN A 32 8.94 -2.38 14.41
C GLN A 32 7.61 -3.15 14.53
N PHE A 33 7.26 -3.97 13.53
CA PHE A 33 5.99 -4.70 13.51
C PHE A 33 6.10 -6.21 13.76
N GLY A 34 7.32 -6.74 13.90
CA GLY A 34 7.57 -8.14 14.24
C GLY A 34 7.16 -9.13 13.14
N LEU A 35 7.16 -8.69 11.88
CA LEU A 35 6.97 -9.58 10.74
C LEU A 35 8.23 -10.40 10.51
N THR A 36 8.09 -11.71 10.35
CA THR A 36 9.23 -12.65 10.28
C THR A 36 9.20 -13.58 9.07
N SER A 37 8.30 -13.34 8.09
CA SER A 37 8.19 -14.19 6.90
C SER A 37 9.27 -13.93 5.85
N GLN A 38 10.04 -12.85 5.99
CA GLN A 38 11.19 -12.50 5.14
C GLN A 38 12.27 -11.77 5.95
N ASP A 39 13.52 -11.87 5.49
CA ASP A 39 14.66 -11.16 6.06
C ASP A 39 14.84 -9.78 5.41
N GLY A 40 15.36 -8.81 6.17
CA GLY A 40 15.65 -7.47 5.65
C GLY A 40 14.98 -6.35 6.46
N CYS A 41 14.83 -5.19 5.82
CA CYS A 41 14.19 -4.00 6.34
C CYS A 41 13.15 -3.51 5.34
N ASP A 42 11.97 -4.12 5.35
CA ASP A 42 10.94 -3.84 4.34
C ASP A 42 9.83 -2.96 4.92
N LEU A 43 9.28 -2.12 4.06
CA LEU A 43 8.16 -1.27 4.43
C LEU A 43 6.93 -2.12 4.75
N ALA A 44 6.25 -1.77 5.82
CA ALA A 44 5.01 -2.41 6.24
C ALA A 44 4.02 -1.37 6.76
N VAL A 45 2.74 -1.71 6.71
CA VAL A 45 1.65 -0.91 7.28
C VAL A 45 0.80 -1.73 8.24
N ARG A 46 0.23 -1.07 9.26
CA ARG A 46 -0.87 -1.63 10.04
C ARG A 46 -2.20 -1.25 9.41
N PHE A 47 -2.85 -2.24 8.81
CA PHE A 47 -4.17 -2.13 8.21
C PHE A 47 -5.15 -3.03 8.98
N ASP A 48 -6.28 -2.49 9.41
CA ASP A 48 -7.27 -3.19 10.25
C ASP A 48 -6.66 -3.92 11.48
N GLY A 49 -5.70 -3.27 12.14
CA GLY A 49 -5.05 -3.78 13.35
C GLY A 49 -4.00 -4.88 13.12
N LYS A 50 -3.72 -5.25 11.87
CA LYS A 50 -2.70 -6.24 11.50
C LYS A 50 -1.61 -5.62 10.64
N ALA A 51 -0.37 -6.09 10.81
CA ALA A 51 0.76 -5.64 10.01
C ALA A 51 0.85 -6.46 8.71
N TYR A 52 1.12 -5.78 7.61
CA TYR A 52 1.35 -6.38 6.30
C TYR A 52 2.53 -5.70 5.64
N PHE A 53 3.37 -6.48 4.96
CA PHE A 53 4.37 -5.91 4.08
C PHE A 53 3.70 -5.15 2.94
N VAL A 54 4.34 -4.06 2.52
CA VAL A 54 3.88 -3.21 1.43
C VAL A 54 4.55 -3.65 0.14
N ASP A 55 3.76 -3.67 -0.93
CA ASP A 55 4.22 -3.75 -2.30
C ASP A 55 3.87 -2.44 -3.01
N GLY A 56 4.76 -1.95 -3.88
CA GLY A 56 4.56 -0.73 -4.67
C GLY A 56 5.22 0.54 -4.09
N ALA A 57 5.86 0.44 -2.93
CA ALA A 57 6.72 1.48 -2.36
C ALA A 57 7.82 0.84 -1.50
N ASP A 58 9.02 1.39 -1.56
CA ASP A 58 10.17 0.94 -0.78
C ASP A 58 10.39 1.83 0.46
N ILE A 59 11.03 1.27 1.48
CA ILE A 59 11.28 1.97 2.75
C ILE A 59 12.11 3.25 2.56
N ASP A 60 13.07 3.22 1.63
CA ASP A 60 14.00 4.30 1.34
C ASP A 60 13.39 5.39 0.44
N ASP A 61 12.19 5.17 -0.12
CA ASP A 61 11.46 6.20 -0.88
C ASP A 61 11.06 7.39 0.00
N PHE A 62 11.10 7.21 1.33
CA PHE A 62 10.65 8.19 2.32
C PHE A 62 11.79 8.71 3.23
N GLY A 63 13.04 8.53 2.82
CA GLY A 63 14.25 8.97 3.52
C GLY A 63 15.16 7.82 3.95
N ASP A 64 16.22 8.14 4.70
CA ASP A 64 17.12 7.11 5.26
C ASP A 64 16.35 6.25 6.28
N ALA A 65 16.18 4.97 5.98
CA ALA A 65 15.48 4.03 6.85
C ALA A 65 16.07 3.92 8.26
N HIS A 66 17.33 4.30 8.46
CA HIS A 66 18.03 4.24 9.76
C HIS A 66 18.16 5.61 10.45
N ASP A 67 17.58 6.67 9.90
CA ASP A 67 17.53 7.95 10.60
C ASP A 67 16.82 7.83 11.96
N LYS A 68 17.37 8.47 12.98
CA LYS A 68 16.86 8.35 14.36
C LYS A 68 15.51 9.03 14.59
N GLY A 69 15.12 9.99 13.74
CA GLY A 69 13.88 10.73 13.86
C GLY A 69 12.79 10.29 12.88
N THR A 70 13.16 9.92 11.65
CA THR A 70 12.22 9.59 10.57
C THR A 70 12.45 8.22 9.94
N GLY A 71 13.55 7.55 10.27
CA GLY A 71 13.90 6.25 9.73
C GLY A 71 12.95 5.17 10.21
N PHE A 72 12.36 4.45 9.26
CA PHE A 72 11.36 3.43 9.54
C PHE A 72 11.89 2.22 10.33
N CYS A 73 13.20 1.98 10.38
CA CYS A 73 13.79 0.98 11.27
C CYS A 73 13.78 1.41 12.74
N GLU A 74 13.67 2.71 13.00
CA GLU A 74 13.79 3.32 14.33
C GLU A 74 12.43 3.79 14.88
N VAL A 75 11.53 4.27 14.01
CA VAL A 75 10.25 4.87 14.41
C VAL A 75 9.05 4.34 13.62
N VAL A 76 7.87 4.41 14.25
CA VAL A 76 6.57 4.20 13.59
C VAL A 76 5.99 5.56 13.20
N ARG A 77 5.72 5.76 11.91
CA ARG A 77 5.14 6.99 11.36
C ARG A 77 3.68 6.76 10.95
N LYS A 78 2.94 7.84 10.68
CA LYS A 78 1.58 7.77 10.12
C LYS A 78 1.60 8.12 8.65
N ALA A 79 0.76 7.46 7.86
CA ALA A 79 0.61 7.72 6.44
C ALA A 79 -0.87 7.69 6.03
N GLU A 80 -1.24 8.51 5.05
CA GLU A 80 -2.47 8.33 4.27
C GLU A 80 -2.14 7.41 3.10
N VAL A 81 -2.87 6.30 2.96
CA VAL A 81 -2.68 5.33 1.89
C VAL A 81 -3.98 5.07 1.13
N THR A 82 -3.83 4.73 -0.15
CA THR A 82 -4.83 3.99 -0.94
C THR A 82 -4.20 2.70 -1.43
N GLY A 83 -5.00 1.64 -1.49
CA GLY A 83 -4.50 0.34 -1.90
C GLY A 83 -5.50 -0.75 -1.55
N LYS A 84 -5.05 -1.99 -1.70
CA LYS A 84 -5.83 -3.18 -1.38
C LYS A 84 -4.95 -4.25 -0.76
N LEU A 85 -5.56 -5.06 0.09
CA LEU A 85 -4.94 -6.28 0.58
C LEU A 85 -5.08 -7.38 -0.48
N GLU A 86 -3.95 -7.93 -0.94
CA GLU A 86 -3.91 -9.09 -1.82
C GLU A 86 -3.11 -10.20 -1.14
N GLY A 87 -3.83 -11.21 -0.63
CA GLY A 87 -3.21 -12.26 0.19
C GLY A 87 -2.75 -11.70 1.53
N ASP A 88 -1.45 -11.80 1.79
CA ASP A 88 -0.77 -11.35 3.01
C ASP A 88 0.05 -10.07 2.82
N ARG A 89 -0.15 -9.37 1.68
CA ARG A 89 0.56 -8.13 1.35
C ARG A 89 -0.40 -7.00 1.01
N PHE A 90 -0.02 -5.79 1.38
CA PHE A 90 -0.76 -4.58 1.06
C PHE A 90 -0.19 -3.95 -0.22
N GLN A 91 -0.95 -4.04 -1.32
CA GLN A 91 -0.61 -3.42 -2.60
C GLN A 91 -0.97 -1.95 -2.53
N VAL A 92 0.03 -1.07 -2.43
CA VAL A 92 -0.19 0.37 -2.32
C VAL A 92 -0.30 1.01 -3.69
N SER A 93 -1.34 1.83 -3.89
CA SER A 93 -1.50 2.66 -5.10
C SER A 93 -1.06 4.09 -4.85
N SER A 94 -1.23 4.60 -3.62
CA SER A 94 -0.67 5.87 -3.20
C SER A 94 -0.35 5.84 -1.71
N MET A 95 0.75 6.50 -1.34
CA MET A 95 1.19 6.63 0.03
C MET A 95 1.72 8.04 0.25
N LYS A 96 1.20 8.71 1.28
CA LYS A 96 1.65 10.03 1.68
C LYS A 96 1.90 10.03 3.18
N MET A 97 3.12 10.31 3.59
CA MET A 97 3.46 10.44 5.00
C MET A 97 2.73 11.64 5.63
N LEU A 98 2.25 11.43 6.84
CA LEU A 98 1.52 12.41 7.67
C LEU A 98 2.32 12.78 8.92
N ASP A 99 3.58 12.34 8.98
CA ASP A 99 4.52 12.67 10.06
C ASP A 99 4.64 14.18 10.29
#